data_AF-A0A7C4YCL8-F1
#
_entry.id   AF-A0A7C4YCL8-F1
#
_cell.length_a   1.000
_cell.length_b   1.000
_cell.length_c   1.000
_cell.angle_alpha   90.00
_cell.angle_beta   90.00
_cell.angle_gamma   90.00
#
_symmetry.space_group_name_H-M   'P 1'
#
loop_
_entity.id
_entity.type
_entity.pdbx_description
1 polymer ?
#
loop_
_entity_poly.entity_id
_entity_poly.type
_entity_poly.pdbx_seq_one_letter_code
_entity_poly.pdbx_strand_id
1 'polypeptide(L)'
;MKLKIYQLLICCIYVTTSSFAQKTYSGTLVTKLGQELQGEITLNLQGENADLIKVSTIEKSKNKGTKETITAAASFNTAIIKHIIIDSITYYFRNINTGYNKSMKNVCVRLVYGTVECGMFQSGDGTGQHSMAVKFPKSSFHELNSAEYYDESSFTVAIQYGECKNLYRKIINKDEAVSWTDKSSREQRIQAYNNIITEYNSCQ
;
A
#
# COMPACT_ATOMS: atom_id res chain seq x y z
N MET A 1 -28.82 53.83 20.11
CA MET A 1 -28.65 52.38 20.29
C MET A 1 -28.32 51.79 18.92
N LYS A 2 -27.04 51.50 18.63
CA LYS A 2 -26.57 51.08 17.30
C LYS A 2 -26.41 49.55 17.26
N LEU A 3 -27.13 48.91 16.35
CA LEU A 3 -27.00 47.49 15.99
C LEU A 3 -25.56 47.20 15.52
N LYS A 4 -24.86 46.26 16.16
CA LYS A 4 -23.64 45.66 15.62
C LYS A 4 -24.03 44.41 14.81
N ILE A 5 -23.84 44.50 13.50
CA ILE A 5 -23.94 43.38 12.58
C ILE A 5 -22.72 42.50 12.80
N TYR A 6 -22.92 41.31 13.37
CA TYR A 6 -21.90 40.27 13.42
C TYR A 6 -21.69 39.72 12.01
N GLN A 7 -20.53 39.99 11.42
CA GLN A 7 -20.07 39.27 10.24
C GLN A 7 -19.75 37.83 10.65
N LEU A 8 -20.65 36.92 10.27
CA LEU A 8 -20.47 35.48 10.33
C LEU A 8 -19.43 35.10 9.27
N LEU A 9 -18.17 34.96 9.69
CA LEU A 9 -17.09 34.48 8.83
C LEU A 9 -17.24 32.96 8.71
N ILE A 10 -18.02 32.53 7.71
CA ILE A 10 -18.12 31.13 7.30
C ILE A 10 -16.78 30.76 6.68
N CYS A 11 -15.91 30.17 7.51
CA CYS A 11 -14.71 29.52 7.05
C CYS A 11 -15.15 28.22 6.34
N CYS A 12 -15.46 28.32 5.05
CA CYS A 12 -15.56 27.16 4.17
C CYS A 12 -14.16 26.54 4.11
N ILE A 13 -13.90 25.61 5.04
CA ILE A 13 -12.81 24.65 4.90
C ILE A 13 -13.20 23.81 3.67
N TYR A 14 -12.72 24.24 2.51
CA TYR A 14 -12.61 23.41 1.33
C TYR A 14 -11.70 22.26 1.72
N VAL A 15 -12.29 21.17 2.20
CA VAL A 15 -11.64 19.86 2.17
C VAL A 15 -11.48 19.57 0.69
N THR A 16 -10.33 19.94 0.14
CA THR A 16 -9.88 19.41 -1.14
C THR A 16 -9.69 17.92 -0.92
N THR A 17 -10.73 17.14 -1.21
CA THR A 17 -10.58 15.72 -1.44
C THR A 17 -9.75 15.60 -2.70
N SER A 18 -8.43 15.55 -2.53
CA SER A 18 -7.50 15.19 -3.61
C SER A 18 -7.78 13.74 -3.96
N SER A 19 -8.78 13.50 -4.80
CA SER A 19 -8.87 12.25 -5.54
C SER A 19 -7.65 12.21 -6.44
N PHE A 20 -6.64 11.46 -6.02
CA PHE A 20 -5.45 11.27 -6.84
C PHE A 20 -5.90 10.66 -8.17
N ALA A 21 -5.69 11.40 -9.25
CA ALA A 21 -6.16 11.02 -10.57
C ALA A 21 -5.46 9.74 -11.03
N GLN A 22 -6.21 8.83 -11.65
CA GLN A 22 -5.64 7.68 -12.33
C GLN A 22 -4.68 8.15 -13.43
N LYS A 23 -3.55 7.44 -13.57
CA LYS A 23 -2.56 7.66 -14.60
C LYS A 23 -2.33 6.37 -15.37
N THR A 24 -1.85 6.51 -16.60
CA THR A 24 -1.50 5.37 -17.45
C THR A 24 0.00 5.17 -17.44
N TYR A 25 0.42 3.93 -17.25
CA TYR A 25 1.82 3.52 -17.16
C TYR A 25 2.09 2.38 -18.14
N SER A 26 3.20 2.45 -18.87
CA SER A 26 3.72 1.28 -19.58
C SER A 26 4.23 0.27 -18.55
N GLY A 27 3.76 -0.97 -18.64
CA GLY A 27 4.12 -2.00 -17.67
C GLY A 27 3.72 -3.40 -18.09
N THR A 28 3.90 -4.33 -17.15
CA THR A 28 3.48 -5.73 -17.29
C THR A 28 2.51 -6.08 -16.18
N LEU A 29 1.34 -6.60 -16.53
CA LEU A 29 0.39 -7.19 -15.58
C LEU A 29 0.60 -8.70 -15.54
N VAL A 30 0.78 -9.25 -14.35
CA VAL A 30 0.91 -10.70 -14.14
C VAL A 30 -0.31 -11.21 -13.39
N THR A 31 -1.04 -12.16 -13.97
CA THR A 31 -2.23 -12.76 -13.33
C THR A 31 -1.83 -13.87 -12.36
N LYS A 32 -2.74 -14.24 -11.46
CA LYS A 32 -2.54 -15.40 -10.55
C LYS A 32 -2.43 -16.73 -11.29
N LEU A 33 -2.92 -16.81 -12.53
CA LEU A 33 -2.77 -17.97 -13.40
C LEU A 33 -1.44 -17.99 -14.18
N GLY A 34 -0.57 -16.99 -13.97
CA GLY A 34 0.74 -16.91 -14.62
C GLY A 34 0.74 -16.28 -16.00
N GLN A 35 -0.38 -15.70 -16.45
CA GLN A 35 -0.41 -14.94 -17.69
C GLN A 35 0.27 -13.59 -17.50
N GLU A 36 1.17 -13.23 -18.41
CA GLU A 36 1.82 -11.93 -18.47
C GLU A 36 1.26 -11.11 -19.64
N LEU A 37 0.90 -9.86 -19.36
CA LEU A 37 0.33 -8.94 -20.33
C LEU A 37 1.13 -7.64 -20.31
N GLN A 38 1.92 -7.42 -21.35
CA GLN A 38 2.67 -6.18 -21.54
C GLN A 38 1.79 -5.14 -22.24
N GLY A 39 1.73 -3.92 -21.68
CA GLY A 39 0.92 -2.85 -22.25
C GLY A 39 0.81 -1.62 -21.36
N GLU A 40 -0.18 -0.79 -21.67
CA GLU A 40 -0.52 0.42 -20.92
C GLU A 40 -1.54 0.08 -19.82
N ILE A 41 -1.18 0.32 -18.56
CA ILE A 41 -1.98 0.01 -17.37
C ILE A 41 -2.47 1.32 -16.74
N THR A 42 -3.78 1.50 -16.63
CA THR A 42 -4.37 2.71 -16.01
C THR A 42 -4.75 2.45 -14.56
N LEU A 43 -4.11 3.16 -13.63
CA LEU A 43 -4.31 3.01 -12.18
C LEU A 43 -3.83 4.23 -11.38
N ASN A 44 -4.11 4.22 -10.08
CA ASN A 44 -3.62 5.17 -9.10
C ASN A 44 -2.54 4.52 -8.23
N LEU A 45 -1.29 4.99 -8.35
CA LEU A 45 -0.18 4.53 -7.52
C LEU A 45 -0.16 5.13 -6.11
N GLN A 46 -0.90 6.22 -5.87
CA GLN A 46 -0.84 7.00 -4.63
C GLN A 46 -2.07 6.78 -3.72
N GLY A 47 -3.07 6.01 -4.17
CA GLY A 47 -4.30 5.81 -3.42
C GLY A 47 -5.08 4.59 -3.86
N GLU A 48 -6.39 4.62 -3.58
CA GLU A 48 -7.30 3.51 -3.89
C GLU A 48 -7.49 3.34 -5.39
N ASN A 49 -7.69 2.09 -5.78
CA ASN A 49 -8.09 1.72 -7.14
C ASN A 49 -9.48 1.09 -7.13
N ALA A 50 -10.16 1.21 -8.27
CA ALA A 50 -11.36 0.43 -8.51
C ALA A 50 -11.02 -1.07 -8.57
N ASP A 51 -12.04 -1.92 -8.39
CA ASP A 51 -11.87 -3.38 -8.48
C ASP A 51 -11.44 -3.84 -9.87
N LEU A 52 -11.65 -3.03 -10.91
CA LEU A 52 -11.25 -3.33 -12.28
C LEU A 52 -10.11 -2.42 -12.73
N ILE A 53 -9.01 -3.04 -13.15
CA ILE A 53 -7.84 -2.36 -13.72
C ILE A 53 -7.85 -2.51 -15.23
N LYS A 54 -7.79 -1.38 -15.94
CA LYS A 54 -7.77 -1.35 -17.40
C LYS A 54 -6.34 -1.56 -17.90
N VAL A 55 -6.19 -2.47 -18.86
CA VAL A 55 -4.94 -2.72 -19.58
C VAL A 55 -5.20 -2.62 -21.08
N SER A 56 -4.31 -1.94 -21.79
CA SER A 56 -4.34 -1.86 -23.25
C SER A 56 -3.04 -2.46 -23.80
N THR A 57 -3.14 -3.58 -24.51
CA THR A 57 -2.01 -4.21 -25.18
C THR A 57 -1.94 -3.75 -26.63
N ILE A 58 -0.73 -3.60 -27.15
CA ILE A 58 -0.50 -3.26 -28.56
C ILE A 58 0.08 -4.50 -29.22
N GLU A 59 -0.74 -5.20 -30.01
CA GLU A 59 -0.30 -6.30 -30.84
C GLU A 59 0.03 -5.79 -32.25
N LYS A 60 1.28 -5.98 -32.69
CA LYS A 60 1.66 -5.72 -34.07
C LYS A 60 1.34 -6.95 -34.90
N SER A 61 0.21 -6.91 -35.60
CA SER A 61 -0.16 -7.95 -36.56
C SER A 61 0.53 -7.69 -37.90
N LYS A 62 1.18 -8.72 -38.45
CA LYS A 62 1.69 -8.74 -39.82
C LYS A 62 0.76 -9.62 -40.63
N ASN A 63 -0.31 -9.06 -41.19
CA ASN A 63 -1.18 -9.77 -42.11
C ASN A 63 -1.03 -9.15 -43.51
N LYS A 64 -0.63 -9.96 -44.49
CA LYS A 64 -0.55 -9.58 -45.93
C LYS A 64 0.20 -8.27 -46.24
N GLY A 65 1.37 -8.04 -45.63
CA GLY A 65 2.29 -6.97 -46.04
C GLY A 65 1.99 -5.57 -45.46
N THR A 66 0.80 -5.35 -44.90
CA THR A 66 0.46 -4.16 -44.11
C THR A 66 0.80 -4.40 -42.64
N LYS A 67 1.48 -3.42 -42.01
CA LYS A 67 1.68 -3.40 -40.56
C LYS A 67 0.40 -2.83 -39.93
N GLU A 68 -0.43 -3.68 -39.35
CA GLU A 68 -1.59 -3.23 -38.57
C GLU A 68 -1.26 -3.25 -37.08
N THR A 69 -1.58 -2.16 -36.40
CA THR A 69 -1.44 -2.05 -34.95
C THR A 69 -2.81 -2.33 -34.35
N ILE A 70 -2.97 -3.48 -33.70
CA ILE A 70 -4.22 -3.86 -33.03
C ILE A 70 -4.04 -3.48 -31.56
N THR A 71 -4.88 -2.55 -31.08
CA THR A 71 -4.96 -2.24 -29.66
C THR A 71 -6.10 -3.05 -29.06
N ALA A 72 -5.77 -4.02 -28.20
CA ALA A 72 -6.76 -4.76 -27.42
C ALA A 72 -6.83 -4.15 -26.02
N ALA A 73 -8.04 -3.79 -25.57
CA ALA A 73 -8.26 -3.29 -24.21
C ALA A 73 -9.05 -4.31 -23.41
N ALA A 74 -8.58 -4.62 -22.20
CA ALA A 74 -9.24 -5.53 -21.27
C ALA A 74 -9.23 -4.94 -19.86
N SER A 75 -10.22 -5.35 -19.06
CA SER A 75 -10.32 -4.98 -17.65
C SER A 75 -10.17 -6.22 -16.79
N PHE A 76 -9.27 -6.17 -15.81
CA PHE A 76 -8.97 -7.29 -14.92
C PHE A 76 -9.39 -6.96 -13.50
N ASN A 77 -10.03 -7.91 -12.81
CA ASN A 77 -10.34 -7.74 -11.39
C ASN A 77 -9.03 -7.74 -10.57
N THR A 78 -8.85 -6.80 -9.64
CA THR A 78 -7.64 -6.72 -8.79
C THR A 78 -7.37 -8.02 -8.05
N ALA A 79 -8.39 -8.81 -7.70
CA ALA A 79 -8.26 -10.10 -7.04
C ALA A 79 -7.64 -11.19 -7.92
N ILE A 80 -7.69 -11.08 -9.26
CA ILE A 80 -7.04 -12.04 -10.17
C ILE A 80 -5.63 -11.58 -10.59
N ILE A 81 -5.26 -10.34 -10.30
CA ILE A 81 -3.92 -9.81 -10.56
C ILE A 81 -3.00 -10.28 -9.43
N LYS A 82 -1.88 -10.92 -9.80
CA LYS A 82 -0.84 -11.33 -8.85
C LYS A 82 0.00 -10.12 -8.45
N HIS A 83 0.51 -9.40 -9.45
CA HIS A 83 1.26 -8.15 -9.32
C HIS A 83 1.31 -7.44 -10.68
N ILE A 84 1.78 -6.19 -10.65
CA ILE A 84 2.14 -5.44 -11.85
C ILE A 84 3.59 -5.00 -11.75
N ILE A 85 4.23 -4.76 -12.89
CA ILE A 85 5.60 -4.26 -12.99
C ILE A 85 5.57 -2.96 -13.80
N ILE A 86 5.96 -1.85 -13.17
CA ILE A 86 6.09 -0.53 -13.79
C ILE A 86 7.48 0.00 -13.44
N ASP A 87 8.25 0.45 -14.42
CA ASP A 87 9.62 0.95 -14.22
C ASP A 87 10.54 -0.01 -13.44
N SER A 88 10.42 -1.32 -13.73
CA SER A 88 11.12 -2.41 -13.01
C SER A 88 10.75 -2.55 -11.52
N ILE A 89 9.68 -1.89 -11.07
CA ILE A 89 9.18 -1.98 -9.70
C ILE A 89 7.95 -2.88 -9.69
N THR A 90 7.97 -3.89 -8.82
CA THR A 90 6.82 -4.76 -8.57
C THR A 90 5.84 -4.12 -7.59
N TYR A 91 4.59 -3.96 -8.02
CA TYR A 91 3.49 -3.49 -7.18
C TYR A 91 2.45 -4.58 -6.97
N TYR A 92 1.86 -4.56 -5.78
CA TYR A 92 0.81 -5.46 -5.34
C TYR A 92 -0.43 -4.65 -4.97
N PHE A 93 -1.62 -5.13 -5.34
CA PHE A 93 -2.89 -4.53 -4.91
C PHE A 93 -3.25 -5.03 -3.51
N ARG A 94 -3.26 -4.15 -2.51
CA ARG A 94 -3.48 -4.49 -1.11
C ARG A 94 -4.51 -3.60 -0.45
N ASN A 95 -5.22 -4.15 0.52
CA ASN A 95 -6.02 -3.34 1.41
C ASN A 95 -5.12 -2.86 2.55
N ILE A 96 -5.23 -1.58 2.92
CA ILE A 96 -4.49 -1.00 4.03
C ILE A 96 -5.50 -0.70 5.14
N ASN A 97 -5.38 -1.40 6.25
CA ASN A 97 -6.15 -1.15 7.47
C ASN A 97 -5.62 0.15 8.11
N THR A 98 -6.45 1.19 8.15
CA THR A 98 -6.09 2.52 8.64
C THR A 98 -6.57 2.79 10.07
N GLY A 99 -7.07 1.75 10.77
CA GLY A 99 -7.67 1.83 12.11
C GLY A 99 -9.20 1.79 12.10
N TYR A 100 -9.81 1.47 13.25
CA TYR A 100 -11.26 1.47 13.56
C TYR A 100 -12.19 1.22 12.35
N ASN A 101 -12.28 -0.05 11.89
CA ASN A 101 -13.16 -0.51 10.81
C ASN A 101 -13.05 0.25 9.48
N LYS A 102 -11.95 0.98 9.25
CA LYS A 102 -11.66 1.67 7.99
C LYS A 102 -10.48 1.01 7.29
N SER A 103 -10.63 0.81 5.99
CA SER A 103 -9.56 0.34 5.12
C SER A 103 -9.58 1.08 3.80
N MET A 104 -8.38 1.37 3.30
CA MET A 104 -8.19 1.76 1.90
C MET A 104 -8.13 0.49 1.05
N LYS A 105 -8.86 0.45 -0.06
CA LYS A 105 -9.00 -0.73 -0.91
C LYS A 105 -8.12 -0.67 -2.14
N ASN A 106 -7.63 -1.83 -2.56
CA ASN A 106 -6.87 -2.00 -3.81
C ASN A 106 -5.72 -0.98 -3.98
N VAL A 107 -5.00 -0.66 -2.93
CA VAL A 107 -3.86 0.27 -2.98
C VAL A 107 -2.69 -0.43 -3.66
N CYS A 108 -2.06 0.23 -4.62
CA CYS A 108 -0.80 -0.25 -5.20
C CYS A 108 0.35 -0.03 -4.22
N VAL A 109 0.95 -1.11 -3.72
CA VAL A 109 2.08 -1.05 -2.80
C VAL A 109 3.28 -1.81 -3.33
N ARG A 110 4.48 -1.30 -3.05
CA ARG A 110 5.77 -1.97 -3.33
C ARG A 110 6.47 -2.30 -2.02
N LEU A 111 7.20 -3.41 -1.97
CA LEU A 111 8.07 -3.74 -0.84
C LEU A 111 9.24 -2.76 -0.80
N VAL A 112 9.49 -2.14 0.35
CA VAL A 112 10.62 -1.21 0.55
C VAL A 112 11.56 -1.65 1.66
N TYR A 113 11.16 -2.60 2.51
CA TYR A 113 11.99 -3.15 3.57
C TYR A 113 11.55 -4.56 3.97
N GLY A 114 12.49 -5.47 4.23
CA GLY A 114 12.19 -6.84 4.66
C GLY A 114 11.80 -7.79 3.54
N THR A 115 10.84 -8.67 3.81
CA THR A 115 10.35 -9.71 2.88
C THR A 115 8.85 -9.59 2.66
N VAL A 116 8.31 -10.35 1.70
CA VAL A 116 6.86 -10.39 1.48
C VAL A 116 6.10 -11.02 2.67
N GLU A 117 6.75 -11.91 3.43
CA GLU A 117 6.13 -12.55 4.59
C GLU A 117 6.14 -11.65 5.82
N CYS A 118 7.21 -10.87 6.01
CA CYS A 118 7.35 -9.85 7.03
C CYS A 118 8.14 -8.65 6.49
N GLY A 119 7.45 -7.53 6.25
CA GLY A 119 8.04 -6.40 5.57
C GLY A 119 7.21 -5.13 5.59
N MET A 120 7.84 -4.06 5.13
CA MET A 120 7.26 -2.73 5.00
C MET A 120 7.01 -2.42 3.53
N PHE A 121 5.83 -1.90 3.27
CA PHE A 121 5.31 -1.63 1.95
C PHE A 121 4.97 -0.15 1.82
N GLN A 122 5.19 0.39 0.63
CA GLN A 122 4.99 1.79 0.31
C GLN A 122 4.01 1.94 -0.85
N SER A 123 3.01 2.82 -0.71
CA SER A 123 2.25 3.38 -1.84
C SER A 123 2.82 4.75 -2.23
N GLY A 124 2.70 5.09 -3.51
CA GLY A 124 3.20 6.36 -4.03
C GLY A 124 4.67 6.64 -3.68
N ASP A 125 4.94 7.87 -3.28
CA ASP A 125 6.26 8.34 -2.85
C ASP A 125 6.52 8.12 -1.34
N GLY A 126 5.56 7.59 -0.58
CA GLY A 126 5.70 7.35 0.86
C GLY A 126 5.49 8.58 1.75
N THR A 127 5.14 9.74 1.16
CA THR A 127 4.89 10.99 1.89
C THR A 127 3.45 11.12 2.38
N GLY A 128 2.51 10.47 1.69
CA GLY A 128 1.08 10.56 2.00
C GLY A 128 0.73 9.91 3.33
N GLN A 129 -0.40 10.34 3.91
CA GLN A 129 -0.99 9.67 5.05
C GLN A 129 -1.33 8.21 4.69
N HIS A 130 -0.98 7.25 5.54
CA HIS A 130 -1.11 5.80 5.32
C HIS A 130 -0.34 5.22 4.13
N SER A 131 0.59 5.98 3.53
CA SER A 131 1.39 5.49 2.41
C SER A 131 2.46 4.46 2.81
N MET A 132 2.66 4.25 4.10
CA MET A 132 3.50 3.19 4.65
C MET A 132 2.64 2.17 5.38
N ALA A 133 2.77 0.89 5.01
CA ALA A 133 2.02 -0.20 5.60
C ALA A 133 2.94 -1.39 5.93
N VAL A 134 2.56 -2.19 6.90
CA VAL A 134 3.36 -3.32 7.40
C VAL A 134 2.62 -4.63 7.23
N LYS A 135 3.40 -5.67 6.90
CA LYS A 135 2.99 -7.06 6.91
C LYS A 135 3.67 -7.76 8.07
N PHE A 136 2.85 -8.31 8.97
CA PHE A 136 3.32 -9.13 10.08
C PHE A 136 3.37 -10.62 9.68
N PRO A 137 4.22 -11.44 10.31
CA PRO A 137 4.25 -12.88 10.04
C PRO A 137 2.87 -13.50 10.26
N LYS A 138 2.52 -14.53 9.46
CA LYS A 138 1.24 -15.28 9.58
C LYS A 138 -0.04 -14.49 9.33
N SER A 139 0.02 -13.16 9.18
CA SER A 139 -1.13 -12.37 8.77
C SER A 139 -1.41 -12.57 7.27
N SER A 140 -2.63 -12.27 6.83
CA SER A 140 -2.97 -12.33 5.40
C SER A 140 -2.12 -11.32 4.62
N PHE A 141 -1.51 -11.72 3.50
CA PHE A 141 -0.85 -10.73 2.65
C PHE A 141 -1.84 -9.83 1.93
N HIS A 142 -3.14 -10.17 1.86
CA HIS A 142 -4.14 -9.29 1.22
C HIS A 142 -4.38 -7.99 2.00
N GLU A 143 -4.23 -8.05 3.32
CA GLU A 143 -4.49 -6.94 4.25
C GLU A 143 -3.19 -6.55 4.96
N LEU A 144 -2.81 -5.29 4.81
CA LEU A 144 -1.67 -4.68 5.47
C LEU A 144 -2.16 -3.71 6.53
N ASN A 145 -1.32 -3.45 7.53
CA ASN A 145 -1.64 -2.49 8.58
C ASN A 145 -0.91 -1.17 8.33
N SER A 146 -1.61 -0.04 8.40
CA SER A 146 -0.99 1.28 8.29
C SER A 146 0.04 1.49 9.40
N ALA A 147 1.25 1.90 9.05
CA ALA A 147 2.32 2.20 10.01
C ALA A 147 2.01 3.40 10.93
N GLU A 148 0.96 4.18 10.61
CA GLU A 148 0.57 5.37 11.38
C GLU A 148 -0.37 5.09 12.56
N TYR A 149 -1.23 4.07 12.46
CA TYR A 149 -2.40 3.93 13.36
C TYR A 149 -2.48 2.58 14.04
N TYR A 150 -1.56 1.67 13.74
CA TYR A 150 -1.65 0.34 14.32
C TYR A 150 -1.17 0.33 15.77
N ASP A 151 -2.09 0.75 16.64
CA ASP A 151 -2.13 0.43 18.06
C ASP A 151 -2.73 -0.98 18.19
N GLU A 152 -1.87 -1.98 18.14
CA GLU A 152 -2.17 -3.24 18.81
C GLU A 152 -1.51 -3.19 20.17
N SER A 153 -2.27 -3.54 21.20
CA SER A 153 -1.69 -3.90 22.50
C SER A 153 -0.43 -4.72 22.23
N SER A 154 0.72 -4.33 22.76
CA SER A 154 2.04 -4.91 22.43
C SER A 154 2.02 -6.45 22.45
N PHE A 155 1.10 -7.04 23.22
CA PHE A 155 0.80 -8.47 23.24
C PHE A 155 0.31 -9.09 21.91
N THR A 156 -0.59 -8.47 21.15
CA THR A 156 -1.12 -9.05 19.88
C THR A 156 -0.05 -9.06 18.80
N VAL A 157 0.72 -7.97 18.68
CA VAL A 157 1.91 -7.91 17.83
C VAL A 157 2.89 -8.99 18.29
N ALA A 158 3.18 -9.08 19.59
CA ALA A 158 4.09 -10.09 20.11
C ALA A 158 3.65 -11.52 19.74
N ILE A 159 2.36 -11.87 19.81
CA ILE A 159 1.86 -13.19 19.38
C ILE A 159 2.26 -13.49 17.93
N GLN A 160 2.12 -12.53 17.01
CA GLN A 160 2.50 -12.70 15.60
C GLN A 160 3.99 -13.01 15.44
N TYR A 161 4.81 -12.54 16.37
CA TYR A 161 6.26 -12.70 16.41
C TYR A 161 6.76 -13.77 17.39
N GLY A 162 5.86 -14.58 17.98
CA GLY A 162 6.18 -15.51 19.07
C GLY A 162 7.25 -16.58 18.75
N GLU A 163 7.51 -16.84 17.47
CA GLU A 163 8.59 -17.74 17.03
C GLU A 163 9.98 -17.16 17.29
N CYS A 164 10.13 -15.83 17.20
CA CYS A 164 11.37 -15.16 17.60
C CYS A 164 11.29 -14.72 19.07
N LYS A 165 11.64 -15.63 20.00
CA LYS A 165 11.51 -15.42 21.45
C LYS A 165 12.15 -14.13 21.97
N ASN A 166 13.28 -13.69 21.40
CA ASN A 166 13.94 -12.46 21.83
C ASN A 166 13.14 -11.22 21.42
N LEU A 167 12.75 -11.12 20.16
CA LEU A 167 11.89 -10.06 19.66
C LEU A 167 10.55 -10.03 20.39
N TYR A 168 9.94 -11.20 20.61
CA TYR A 168 8.73 -11.35 21.42
C TYR A 168 8.90 -10.68 22.79
N ARG A 169 9.99 -10.98 23.51
CA ARG A 169 10.29 -10.39 24.83
C ARG A 169 10.47 -8.87 24.76
N LYS A 170 11.14 -8.35 23.74
CA LYS A 170 11.34 -6.91 23.57
C LYS A 170 10.01 -6.18 23.33
N ILE A 171 9.14 -6.75 22.50
CA ILE A 171 7.82 -6.15 22.20
C ILE A 171 6.95 -6.13 23.47
N ILE A 172 6.85 -7.25 24.22
CA ILE A 172 6.02 -7.28 25.45
C ILE A 172 6.57 -6.33 26.54
N ASN A 173 7.89 -6.17 26.60
CA ASN A 173 8.55 -5.30 27.57
C ASN A 173 8.64 -3.84 27.11
N LYS A 174 8.12 -3.51 25.92
CA LYS A 174 8.16 -2.17 25.32
C LYS A 174 9.58 -1.60 25.25
N ASP A 175 10.52 -2.43 24.79
CA ASP A 175 11.87 -1.98 24.48
C ASP A 175 11.83 -0.83 23.46
N GLU A 176 12.56 0.25 23.73
CA GLU A 176 12.52 1.48 22.93
C GLU A 176 12.92 1.27 21.46
N ALA A 177 13.70 0.22 21.17
CA ALA A 177 14.11 -0.08 19.80
C ALA A 177 12.96 -0.65 18.94
N VAL A 178 11.94 -1.24 19.56
CA VAL A 178 10.84 -1.94 18.86
C VAL A 178 9.45 -1.48 19.32
N SER A 179 9.37 -0.33 19.97
CA SER A 179 8.11 0.23 20.46
C SER A 179 8.02 1.73 20.19
N TRP A 180 6.80 2.25 20.21
CA TRP A 180 6.50 3.67 20.04
C TRP A 180 5.25 4.04 20.84
N THR A 181 4.97 5.33 20.91
CA THR A 181 3.77 5.88 21.56
C THR A 181 3.02 6.78 20.58
N ASP A 182 1.82 7.25 20.96
CA ASP A 182 1.05 8.21 20.15
C ASP A 182 1.79 9.54 19.92
N LYS A 183 2.79 9.85 20.76
CA LYS A 183 3.63 11.05 20.63
C LYS A 183 4.82 10.84 19.68
N SER A 184 5.10 9.61 19.27
CA SER A 184 6.21 9.30 18.38
C SER A 184 5.95 9.85 16.98
N SER A 185 6.98 10.44 16.40
CA SER A 185 6.97 10.89 15.00
C SER A 185 6.72 9.71 14.04
N ARG A 186 6.35 10.02 12.80
CA ARG A 186 6.20 9.02 11.73
C ARG A 186 7.52 8.26 11.52
N GLU A 187 8.63 8.97 11.52
CA GLU A 187 9.97 8.46 11.29
C GLU A 187 10.37 7.49 12.41
N GLN A 188 10.10 7.84 13.67
CA GLN A 188 10.34 6.95 14.81
C GLN A 188 9.52 5.66 14.72
N ARG A 189 8.24 5.75 14.31
CA ARG A 189 7.38 4.56 14.10
C ARG A 189 7.92 3.67 13.00
N ILE A 190 8.28 4.26 11.86
CA ILE A 190 8.89 3.54 10.73
C ILE A 190 10.20 2.86 11.17
N GLN A 191 11.04 3.54 11.94
CA GLN A 191 12.29 2.96 12.42
C GLN A 191 12.04 1.78 13.37
N ALA A 192 11.07 1.88 14.28
CA ALA A 192 10.71 0.78 15.16
C ALA A 192 10.22 -0.43 14.36
N TYR A 193 9.39 -0.22 13.32
CA TYR A 193 8.99 -1.30 12.41
C TYR A 193 10.17 -1.92 11.66
N ASN A 194 11.09 -1.10 11.15
CA ASN A 194 12.30 -1.60 10.51
C ASN A 194 13.08 -2.52 11.46
N ASN A 195 13.29 -2.09 12.71
CA ASN A 195 13.98 -2.90 13.71
C ASN A 195 13.26 -4.22 14.00
N ILE A 196 11.93 -4.20 14.15
CA ILE A 196 11.12 -5.42 14.31
C ILE A 196 11.30 -6.37 13.11
N ILE A 197 11.19 -5.83 11.89
CA ILE A 197 11.32 -6.59 10.65
C ILE A 197 12.73 -7.17 10.49
N THR A 198 13.77 -6.39 10.79
CA THR A 198 15.17 -6.86 10.78
C THR A 198 15.35 -8.01 11.76
N GLU A 199 14.93 -7.81 13.01
CA GLU A 199 15.12 -8.82 14.04
C GLU A 199 14.35 -10.09 13.70
N TYR A 200 13.07 -9.99 13.31
CA TYR A 200 12.29 -11.17 12.92
C TYR A 200 12.91 -11.95 11.76
N ASN A 201 13.28 -11.26 10.68
CA ASN A 201 13.88 -11.91 9.51
C ASN A 201 15.28 -12.49 9.81
N SER A 202 15.94 -12.06 10.90
CA SER A 202 17.18 -12.69 11.37
C SER A 202 16.96 -13.95 12.22
N CYS A 203 15.72 -14.21 12.66
CA CYS A 203 15.37 -15.41 13.44
C CYS A 203 14.92 -16.59 12.56
N GLN A 204 14.78 -16.39 11.25
CA GLN A 204 14.46 -17.42 10.25
C GLN A 204 15.74 -18.05 9.70
#